data_AF-A0A1I5UII1-F1
#
_entry.id   AF-A0A1I5UII1-F1
#
_cell.length_a   1.000
_cell.length_b   1.000
_cell.length_c   1.000
_cell.angle_alpha   90.00
_cell.angle_beta   90.00
_cell.angle_gamma   90.00
#
_symmetry.space_group_name_H-M   'P 1'
#
loop_
_entity.id
_entity.type
_entity.pdbx_description
1 polymer ?
#
loop_
_entity_poly.entity_id
_entity_poly.type
_entity_poly.pdbx_seq_one_letter_code
_entity_poly.pdbx_strand_id
1 'polypeptide(L)'
;MDENVLKTMTTFDSLLQSQHLQMLKAAIPYLSGNAKNTLSILCKLLELKKTIQMSVDETSALSMCSVTPEEGGSNILLLLKEIRPYCTKAEQENVDFFVDVFQMYETYASMLT
;
A
#
# COMPACT_ATOMS: atom_id res chain seq x y z
N MET A 1 -1.72 22.26 -4.55
CA MET A 1 -1.29 21.75 -5.87
C MET A 1 -0.82 20.34 -5.58
N ASP A 2 -1.77 19.42 -5.47
CA ASP A 2 -1.58 18.10 -4.86
C ASP A 2 -2.32 17.03 -5.68
N GLU A 3 -2.19 17.10 -7.01
CA GLU A 3 -2.72 16.07 -7.92
C GLU A 3 -1.81 14.81 -8.00
N ASN A 4 -0.64 14.82 -7.36
CA ASN A 4 0.36 13.75 -7.52
C ASN A 4 0.29 12.63 -6.46
N VAL A 5 -0.46 12.79 -5.37
CA VAL A 5 -0.56 11.76 -4.32
C VAL A 5 -1.31 10.51 -4.81
N LEU A 6 -2.23 10.66 -5.77
CA LEU A 6 -3.02 9.56 -6.33
C LEU A 6 -2.23 8.63 -7.28
N LYS A 7 -0.99 8.97 -7.65
CA LYS A 7 -0.25 8.22 -8.69
C LYS A 7 0.60 7.08 -8.15
N THR A 8 0.82 7.02 -6.83
CA THR A 8 1.63 5.98 -6.21
C THR A 8 0.79 4.74 -5.97
N MET A 9 1.13 3.62 -6.62
CA MET A 9 0.51 2.33 -6.30
C MET A 9 1.08 1.80 -4.99
N THR A 10 0.21 1.38 -4.08
CA THR A 10 0.64 0.69 -2.86
C THR A 10 1.14 -0.73 -3.20
N THR A 11 1.92 -1.31 -2.29
CA THR A 11 2.29 -2.73 -2.38
C THR A 11 1.05 -3.62 -2.47
N PHE A 12 0.00 -3.29 -1.71
CA PHE A 12 -1.28 -3.98 -1.77
C PHE A 12 -1.92 -3.91 -3.17
N ASP A 13 -1.97 -2.72 -3.77
CA ASP A 13 -2.54 -2.54 -5.12
C ASP A 13 -1.76 -3.33 -6.18
N SER A 14 -0.43 -3.39 -6.05
CA SER A 14 0.45 -4.17 -6.94
C SER A 14 0.09 -5.65 -6.93
N LEU A 15 -0.16 -6.22 -5.73
CA LEU A 15 -0.60 -7.61 -5.60
C LEU A 15 -1.94 -7.88 -6.27
N LEU A 16 -2.83 -6.88 -6.33
CA LEU A 16 -4.13 -7.03 -6.96
C LEU A 16 -4.08 -6.90 -8.50
N GLN A 17 -2.98 -6.40 -9.06
CA GLN A 17 -2.84 -6.25 -10.51
C GLN A 17 -2.47 -7.54 -11.25
N SER A 18 -2.73 -7.56 -12.55
CA SER A 18 -2.15 -8.49 -13.52
C SER A 18 -1.91 -7.76 -14.84
N GLN A 19 -1.04 -8.28 -15.70
CA GLN A 19 -0.79 -7.69 -17.03
C GLN A 19 -2.10 -7.49 -17.81
N HIS A 20 -2.97 -8.49 -17.80
CA HIS A 20 -4.23 -8.45 -18.57
C HIS A 20 -5.21 -7.46 -17.96
N LEU A 21 -5.27 -7.36 -16.62
CA LEU A 21 -6.11 -6.37 -15.95
C LEU A 21 -5.64 -4.94 -16.25
N GLN A 22 -4.32 -4.71 -16.31
CA GLN A 22 -3.78 -3.41 -16.71
C GLN A 22 -4.08 -3.07 -18.17
N MET A 23 -4.03 -4.05 -19.08
CA MET A 23 -4.47 -3.85 -20.48
C MET A 23 -5.94 -3.43 -20.57
N LEU A 24 -6.83 -4.08 -19.80
CA LEU A 24 -8.25 -3.71 -19.75
C LEU A 24 -8.43 -2.30 -19.20
N LYS A 25 -7.74 -1.94 -18.11
CA LYS A 25 -7.81 -0.60 -17.54
C LYS A 25 -7.28 0.48 -18.48
N ALA A 26 -6.18 0.20 -19.19
CA ALA A 26 -5.60 1.11 -20.18
C ALA A 26 -6.55 1.37 -21.36
N ALA A 27 -7.46 0.45 -21.67
CA ALA A 27 -8.48 0.64 -22.71
C ALA A 27 -9.62 1.57 -22.28
N ILE A 28 -9.92 1.69 -20.97
CA ILE A 28 -11.08 2.45 -20.44
C ILE A 28 -11.16 3.89 -20.97
N PRO A 29 -10.08 4.70 -21.02
CA PRO A 29 -10.15 6.07 -21.51
C PRO A 29 -10.61 6.20 -22.97
N TYR A 30 -10.43 5.15 -23.77
CA TYR A 30 -10.77 5.12 -25.19
C TYR A 30 -12.18 4.59 -25.47
N LEU A 31 -12.91 4.17 -24.43
CA LEU A 31 -14.31 3.72 -24.55
C LEU A 31 -15.28 4.87 -24.30
N SER A 32 -16.40 4.87 -25.00
CA SER A 32 -17.49 5.83 -24.84
C SER A 32 -18.78 5.17 -24.33
N GLY A 33 -19.60 5.95 -23.63
CA GLY A 33 -20.93 5.53 -23.17
C GLY A 33 -20.89 4.35 -22.19
N ASN A 34 -21.88 3.45 -22.30
CA ASN A 34 -22.08 2.35 -21.36
C ASN A 34 -20.89 1.39 -21.27
N ALA A 35 -20.17 1.17 -22.37
CA ALA A 35 -19.01 0.26 -22.39
C ALA A 35 -17.90 0.69 -21.42
N LYS A 36 -17.65 2.00 -21.28
CA LYS A 36 -16.68 2.55 -20.32
C LYS A 36 -17.06 2.19 -18.89
N ASN A 37 -18.33 2.39 -18.55
CA ASN A 37 -18.85 2.11 -17.21
C ASN A 37 -18.82 0.60 -16.92
N THR A 38 -19.29 -0.22 -17.85
CA THR A 38 -19.29 -1.67 -17.73
C THR A 38 -17.87 -2.21 -17.54
N LEU A 39 -16.90 -1.77 -18.35
CA LEU A 39 -15.52 -2.24 -18.23
C LEU A 39 -14.84 -1.76 -16.94
N SER A 40 -15.12 -0.52 -16.51
CA SER A 40 -14.61 0.01 -15.24
C SER A 40 -15.10 -0.81 -14.04
N ILE A 41 -16.40 -1.11 -14.01
CA ILE A 41 -17.02 -1.94 -12.96
C ILE A 41 -16.42 -3.36 -13.02
N LEU A 42 -16.31 -3.94 -14.21
CA LEU A 42 -15.71 -5.27 -14.37
C LEU A 42 -14.28 -5.32 -13.84
N CYS A 43 -13.44 -4.33 -14.16
CA CYS A 43 -12.07 -4.26 -13.63
C CYS A 43 -12.05 -4.23 -12.10
N LYS A 44 -12.97 -3.48 -11.47
CA LYS A 44 -13.08 -3.42 -10.00
C LYS A 44 -13.56 -4.74 -9.40
N LEU A 45 -14.49 -5.44 -10.05
CA LEU A 45 -14.93 -6.77 -9.61
C LEU A 45 -13.80 -7.80 -9.68
N LEU A 46 -12.93 -7.71 -10.70
CA LEU A 46 -11.75 -8.58 -10.81
C LEU A 46 -10.72 -8.30 -9.70
N GLU A 47 -10.48 -7.04 -9.36
CA GLU A 47 -9.63 -6.67 -8.21
C GLU A 47 -10.20 -7.24 -6.91
N LEU A 48 -11.49 -7.01 -6.66
CA LEU A 48 -12.17 -7.49 -5.45
C LEU A 48 -12.14 -9.02 -5.35
N LYS A 49 -12.38 -9.73 -6.46
CA LYS A 49 -12.25 -11.19 -6.50
C LYS A 49 -10.86 -11.62 -6.06
N LYS A 50 -9.81 -10.97 -6.56
CA LYS A 50 -8.42 -11.31 -6.20
C LYS A 50 -8.14 -11.01 -4.73
N THR A 51 -8.68 -9.90 -4.19
CA THR A 51 -8.62 -9.59 -2.76
C THR A 51 -9.24 -10.70 -1.91
N ILE A 52 -10.44 -11.16 -2.26
CA ILE A 52 -11.11 -12.25 -1.54
C ILE A 52 -10.30 -13.55 -1.60
N GLN A 53 -9.75 -13.89 -2.77
CA GLN A 53 -8.89 -15.07 -2.92
C GLN A 53 -7.65 -14.99 -2.03
N MET A 54 -6.97 -13.85 -2.00
CA MET A 54 -5.82 -13.62 -1.12
C MET A 54 -6.18 -13.77 0.36
N SER A 55 -7.37 -13.32 0.79
CA SER A 55 -7.81 -13.48 2.19
C SER A 55 -8.13 -14.92 2.57
N VAL A 56 -8.58 -15.76 1.62
CA VAL A 56 -8.92 -17.17 1.88
C VAL A 56 -7.66 -18.06 1.85
N ASP A 57 -6.71 -17.75 0.97
CA ASP A 57 -5.46 -18.48 0.84
C ASP A 57 -4.43 -18.02 1.89
N GLU A 58 -4.74 -18.09 3.20
CA GLU A 58 -3.92 -17.64 4.35
C GLU A 58 -2.40 -17.97 4.27
N THR A 59 -2.02 -18.93 3.44
CA THR A 59 -0.63 -19.29 3.11
C THR A 59 0.12 -18.29 2.23
N SER A 60 -0.55 -17.37 1.51
CA SER A 60 0.09 -16.48 0.54
C SER A 60 -0.04 -14.97 0.81
N ALA A 61 -0.94 -14.51 1.69
CA ALA A 61 -1.23 -13.06 1.81
C ALA A 61 -1.01 -12.43 3.19
N LEU A 62 -0.69 -13.22 4.22
CA LEU A 62 -0.26 -12.69 5.53
C LEU A 62 1.23 -12.95 5.83
N SER A 63 1.95 -13.70 4.97
CA SER A 63 3.41 -13.85 5.08
C SER A 63 4.20 -12.62 4.60
N MET A 64 3.53 -11.62 4.00
CA MET A 64 4.15 -10.37 3.59
C MET A 64 4.53 -9.46 4.78
N CYS A 65 3.98 -9.79 5.96
CA CYS A 65 4.48 -9.41 7.27
C CYS A 65 4.73 -10.67 8.10
N SER A 66 5.51 -11.64 7.59
CA SER A 66 6.24 -12.57 8.46
C SER A 66 7.37 -11.82 9.16
N VAL A 67 6.97 -10.79 9.89
CA VAL A 67 7.71 -10.30 11.02
C VAL A 67 7.68 -11.46 12.00
N THR A 68 8.84 -12.02 12.30
CA THR A 68 9.00 -12.76 13.54
C THR A 68 8.43 -11.87 14.66
N PRO A 69 7.50 -12.37 15.50
CA PRO A 69 6.87 -11.60 16.58
C PRO A 69 7.85 -10.97 17.59
N GLU A 70 9.14 -11.26 17.46
CA GLU A 70 10.23 -10.90 18.37
C GLU A 70 10.74 -9.45 18.22
N GLU A 71 10.37 -8.71 17.16
CA GLU A 71 10.92 -7.36 16.89
C GLU A 71 9.84 -6.27 16.82
N GLY A 72 9.24 -5.93 17.97
CA GLY A 72 8.15 -4.95 18.06
C GLY A 72 8.49 -3.50 17.67
N GLY A 73 9.76 -3.11 17.63
CA GLY A 73 10.20 -1.73 17.30
C GLY A 73 10.21 -1.41 15.80
N SER A 74 10.77 -2.33 15.00
CA SER A 74 11.01 -2.16 13.56
C SER A 74 9.73 -1.93 12.73
N ASN A 75 8.59 -2.46 13.20
CA ASN A 75 7.33 -2.43 12.44
C ASN A 75 6.70 -1.05 12.37
N ILE A 76 6.77 -0.28 13.45
CA ILE A 76 6.17 1.06 13.51
C ILE A 76 6.96 2.03 12.64
N LEU A 77 8.30 1.93 12.65
CA LEU A 77 9.16 2.74 11.78
C LEU A 77 8.93 2.45 10.29
N LEU A 78 8.84 1.17 9.92
CA LEU A 78 8.52 0.78 8.55
C LEU A 78 7.14 1.29 8.13
N LEU A 79 6.14 1.13 8.99
CA LEU A 79 4.79 1.64 8.76
C LEU A 79 4.78 3.16 8.56
N LEU A 80 5.42 3.92 9.44
CA LEU A 80 5.47 5.38 9.36
C LEU A 80 6.12 5.85 8.04
N LYS A 81 7.18 5.17 7.61
CA LYS A 81 7.83 5.44 6.32
C LYS A 81 6.93 5.11 5.13
N GLU A 82 6.16 4.02 5.19
CA GLU A 82 5.23 3.60 4.14
C GLU A 82 4.02 4.51 3.99
N ILE A 83 3.48 5.08 5.10
CA ILE A 83 2.34 6.00 5.03
C ILE A 83 2.74 7.43 4.63
N ARG A 84 3.99 7.83 4.90
CA ARG A 84 4.51 9.19 4.66
C ARG A 84 4.18 9.76 3.27
N PRO A 85 4.31 9.00 2.15
CA PRO A 85 4.02 9.53 0.81
C PRO A 85 2.54 9.92 0.58
N TYR A 86 1.63 9.41 1.42
CA TYR A 86 0.19 9.67 1.33
C TYR A 86 -0.27 10.82 2.25
N CYS A 87 0.63 11.33 3.08
CA CYS A 87 0.37 12.42 4.01
C CYS A 87 0.47 13.79 3.34
N THR A 88 -0.31 14.76 3.82
CA THR A 88 -0.13 16.19 3.53
C THR A 88 1.19 16.71 4.09
N LYS A 89 1.64 17.90 3.68
CA LYS A 89 2.90 18.49 4.20
C LYS A 89 2.94 18.60 5.73
N ALA A 90 1.85 19.06 6.34
CA ALA A 90 1.75 19.18 7.80
C ALA A 90 1.78 17.81 8.49
N GLU A 91 1.15 16.79 7.90
CA GLU A 91 1.20 15.42 8.43
C GLU A 91 2.57 14.77 8.22
N GLN A 92 3.28 15.07 7.12
CA GLN A 92 4.64 14.59 6.88
C GLN A 92 5.60 15.10 7.96
N GLU A 93 5.49 16.36 8.38
CA GLU A 93 6.29 16.91 9.48
C GLU A 93 6.05 16.13 10.79
N ASN A 94 4.80 15.77 11.08
CA ASN A 94 4.48 14.94 12.25
C ASN A 94 5.05 13.52 12.11
N VAL A 95 4.94 12.92 10.93
CA VAL A 95 5.48 11.58 10.65
C VAL A 95 7.00 11.58 10.81
N ASP A 96 7.69 12.58 10.26
CA ASP A 96 9.15 12.72 10.36
C ASP A 96 9.59 12.85 11.81
N PHE A 97 8.87 13.66 12.61
CA PHE A 97 9.12 13.75 14.05
C PHE A 97 9.01 12.40 14.76
N PHE A 98 7.96 11.62 14.50
CA PHE A 98 7.82 10.30 15.11
C PHE A 98 8.90 9.33 14.65
N VAL A 99 9.25 9.35 13.36
CA VAL A 99 10.33 8.53 12.80
C VAL A 99 11.65 8.82 13.52
N ASP A 100 11.97 10.10 13.74
CA ASP A 100 13.19 10.51 14.44
C ASP A 100 13.18 10.06 15.91
N VAL A 101 12.05 10.22 16.61
CA VAL A 101 11.89 9.79 18.01
C VAL A 101 12.08 8.27 18.15
N PHE A 102 11.46 7.48 17.27
CA PHE A 102 11.56 6.02 17.31
C PHE A 102 12.96 5.53 16.92
N GLN A 103 13.60 6.10 15.90
CA GLN A 103 14.98 5.75 15.53
C GLN A 103 15.97 6.08 16.65
N MET A 104 15.79 7.23 17.29
CA MET A 104 16.59 7.63 18.45
C MET A 104 16.42 6.62 19.60
N TYR A 105 15.18 6.22 19.89
CA TYR A 105 14.89 5.22 20.93
C TYR A 105 15.54 3.87 20.65
N GLU A 106 15.40 3.33 19.43
CA GLU A 106 16.03 2.06 19.02
C GLU A 106 17.56 2.14 19.13
N THR A 107 18.14 3.25 18.70
CA THR A 107 19.59 3.48 18.80
C THR A 107 20.04 3.49 20.26
N TYR A 108 19.34 4.23 21.14
CA TYR A 108 19.65 4.23 22.58
C TYR A 108 19.49 2.84 23.23
N ALA A 109 18.42 2.11 22.90
CA ALA A 109 18.19 0.77 23.41
C ALA A 109 19.30 -0.22 22.97
N SER A 110 19.77 -0.11 21.73
CA SER A 110 20.85 -0.95 21.20
C SER A 110 22.21 -0.68 21.85
N MET A 111 22.47 0.54 22.32
CA MET A 111 23.71 0.86 23.04
C MET A 111 23.72 0.36 24.49
N LEU A 112 22.55 0.07 25.07
CA LEU A 112 22.37 -0.36 26.47
C LEU A 112 22.25 -1.89 26.63
N THR A 113 22.27 -2.64 25.52
CA THR A 113 22.17 -4.11 25.46
C THR A 113 23.49 -4.71 25.02
#